data_AF-A0A2V5UNX5-F1
#
_entry.id   AF-A0A2V5UNX5-F1
#
_cell.length_a   1.000
_cell.length_b   1.000
_cell.length_c   1.000
_cell.angle_alpha   90.00
_cell.angle_beta   90.00
_cell.angle_gamma   90.00
#
_symmetry.space_group_name_H-M   'P 1'
#
loop_
_entity.id
_entity.type
_entity.pdbx_description
1 polymer ?
#
loop_
_entity_poly.entity_id
_entity_poly.type
_entity_poly.pdbx_seq_one_letter_code
_entity_poly.pdbx_strand_id
1 'polypeptide(L)'
;METRQCWRSSIGARFAARSRVFTTNFSRLHSQPSDKLSWPRPLRPDADTLRPVASPIAHSFAGFWTFLVFAKQLQIRVAAQWRQYLLRLGVLVVLANLPDFDFPISLALLGNTSLHHGFSHSLAAAVLVALAVSCVWRIVPGFWRSAMIYFTAYGSHLLIDLCTGPTLGWTNTSFGIPLLWPWPKKFSSPLILIPGVRGKDFAALFSLNNVWSCTYEVLTCGAITAVALVLWRGRLKSRFVRTPAVPAAFSNSSK
;
A
#
# COMPACT_ATOMS: atom_id res chain seq x y z
N MET A 1 -39.08 -41.57 -52.04
CA MET A 1 -40.20 -42.52 -52.19
C MET A 1 -40.38 -43.24 -50.86
N GLU A 2 -41.62 -43.21 -50.36
CA GLU A 2 -42.25 -44.02 -49.29
C GLU A 2 -41.59 -44.06 -47.90
N THR A 3 -42.11 -43.42 -46.85
CA THR A 3 -43.40 -43.52 -46.09
C THR A 3 -43.61 -44.79 -45.27
N ARG A 4 -43.86 -44.59 -43.96
CA ARG A 4 -44.92 -45.13 -43.06
C ARG A 4 -44.33 -45.38 -41.64
N GLN A 5 -44.72 -44.68 -40.57
CA GLN A 5 -46.02 -44.62 -39.84
C GLN A 5 -46.50 -45.95 -39.23
N CYS A 6 -46.64 -45.97 -37.89
CA CYS A 6 -47.79 -46.44 -37.05
C CYS A 6 -47.28 -46.89 -35.65
N TRP A 7 -47.73 -46.45 -34.46
CA TRP A 7 -49.03 -46.08 -33.82
C TRP A 7 -49.42 -47.09 -32.71
N ARG A 8 -50.08 -46.56 -31.66
CA ARG A 8 -50.91 -47.18 -30.58
C ARG A 8 -50.19 -47.75 -29.34
N SER A 9 -50.43 -47.32 -28.09
CA SER A 9 -51.61 -46.96 -27.26
C SER A 9 -52.25 -48.14 -26.50
N SER A 10 -52.31 -48.06 -25.16
CA SER A 10 -53.38 -48.58 -24.25
C SER A 10 -52.98 -48.22 -22.81
N ILE A 11 -53.69 -47.42 -22.01
CA ILE A 11 -55.03 -47.57 -21.38
C ILE A 11 -55.09 -48.71 -20.35
N GLY A 12 -55.47 -48.35 -19.11
CA GLY A 12 -56.00 -49.23 -18.04
C GLY A 12 -55.09 -49.29 -16.80
N ALA A 13 -55.54 -49.17 -15.55
CA ALA A 13 -56.87 -49.13 -14.97
C ALA A 13 -56.83 -48.57 -13.53
N ARG A 14 -58.01 -48.16 -13.04
CA ARG A 14 -58.32 -47.70 -11.68
C ARG A 14 -58.62 -48.88 -10.73
N PHE A 15 -58.85 -48.53 -9.45
CA PHE A 15 -59.34 -49.29 -8.28
C PHE A 15 -58.23 -49.88 -7.40
N ALA A 16 -58.26 -49.82 -6.07
CA ALA A 16 -59.40 -49.73 -5.15
C ALA A 16 -59.05 -49.01 -3.83
N ALA A 17 -60.09 -48.46 -3.20
CA ALA A 17 -60.11 -47.97 -1.84
C ALA A 17 -60.16 -49.12 -0.82
N ARG A 18 -59.51 -48.94 0.35
CA ARG A 18 -60.12 -49.30 1.64
C ARG A 18 -59.37 -48.67 2.82
N SER A 19 -60.18 -48.09 3.69
CA SER A 19 -59.92 -47.42 4.94
C SER A 19 -59.75 -48.42 6.10
N ARG A 20 -59.00 -48.06 7.15
CA ARG A 20 -59.48 -47.84 8.55
C ARG A 20 -58.38 -48.00 9.61
N VAL A 21 -58.50 -47.11 10.61
CA VAL A 21 -58.17 -47.28 12.04
C VAL A 21 -56.70 -47.18 12.42
N PHE A 22 -56.35 -46.02 13.01
CA PHE A 22 -55.62 -45.98 14.27
C PHE A 22 -56.15 -44.81 15.10
N THR A 23 -56.93 -45.12 16.13
CA THR A 23 -57.18 -44.24 17.27
C THR A 23 -56.10 -44.50 18.30
N THR A 24 -55.36 -43.47 18.72
CA THR A 24 -54.97 -43.30 20.12
C THR A 24 -54.70 -41.82 20.38
N ASN A 25 -55.44 -41.31 21.35
CA ASN A 25 -55.20 -40.03 21.99
C ASN A 25 -53.78 -40.03 22.60
N PHE A 26 -52.98 -39.01 22.28
CA PHE A 26 -51.96 -38.56 23.22
C PHE A 26 -52.02 -37.03 23.33
N SER A 27 -52.49 -36.63 24.50
CA SER A 27 -52.59 -35.26 24.95
C SER A 27 -51.23 -34.56 24.89
N ARG A 28 -51.22 -33.38 24.24
CA ARG A 28 -50.73 -32.13 24.82
C ARG A 28 -49.42 -32.24 25.64
N LEU A 29 -48.29 -32.13 24.94
CA LEU A 29 -47.12 -31.44 25.50
C LEU A 29 -46.75 -30.28 24.58
N HIS A 30 -47.15 -29.10 25.03
CA HIS A 30 -46.80 -27.81 24.45
C HIS A 30 -45.45 -27.41 25.04
N SER A 31 -44.37 -27.60 24.29
CA SER A 31 -43.07 -26.98 24.58
C SER A 31 -42.11 -27.21 23.41
N GLN A 32 -42.19 -26.36 22.38
CA GLN A 32 -41.05 -26.08 21.51
C GLN A 32 -40.29 -24.90 22.12
N PRO A 33 -39.06 -25.07 22.62
CA PRO A 33 -38.12 -23.96 22.68
C PRO A 33 -37.54 -23.82 21.28
N SER A 34 -38.14 -22.94 20.48
CA SER A 34 -37.48 -22.45 19.27
C SER A 34 -36.46 -21.39 19.66
N ASP A 35 -35.45 -21.76 20.46
CA ASP A 35 -34.23 -20.98 20.60
C ASP A 35 -33.42 -21.16 19.31
N LYS A 36 -33.89 -20.50 18.24
CA LYS A 36 -33.04 -20.17 17.11
C LYS A 36 -32.03 -19.17 17.63
N LEU A 37 -30.91 -19.71 18.11
CA LEU A 37 -29.66 -18.99 18.27
C LEU A 37 -29.33 -18.37 16.91
N SER A 38 -29.82 -17.15 16.69
CA SER A 38 -29.45 -16.35 15.54
C SER A 38 -28.00 -15.97 15.78
N TRP A 39 -27.09 -16.77 15.24
CA TRP A 39 -25.71 -16.34 15.07
C TRP A 39 -25.74 -14.95 14.43
N PRO A 40 -25.08 -13.93 15.01
CA PRO A 40 -24.94 -12.67 14.33
C PRO A 40 -24.32 -12.99 12.98
N ARG A 41 -25.05 -12.68 11.90
CA ARG A 41 -24.44 -12.70 10.57
C ARG A 41 -23.17 -11.86 10.69
N PRO A 42 -22.00 -12.34 10.23
CA PRO A 42 -20.85 -11.47 10.13
C PRO A 42 -21.31 -10.24 9.37
N LEU A 43 -21.14 -9.07 10.01
CA LEU A 43 -21.39 -7.78 9.38
C LEU A 43 -20.80 -7.85 7.99
N ARG A 44 -21.66 -7.76 6.97
CA ARG A 44 -21.21 -7.55 5.59
C ARG A 44 -20.23 -6.39 5.68
N PRO A 45 -18.96 -6.52 5.26
CA PRO A 45 -18.08 -5.39 5.16
C PRO A 45 -18.80 -4.38 4.26
N ASP A 46 -19.23 -3.27 4.84
CA ASP A 46 -19.94 -2.24 4.09
C ASP A 46 -19.10 -1.89 2.87
N ALA A 47 -19.72 -1.94 1.70
CA ALA A 47 -19.08 -1.62 0.42
C ALA A 47 -18.54 -0.17 0.38
N ASP A 48 -18.85 0.62 1.40
CA ASP A 48 -18.40 2.00 1.64
C ASP A 48 -17.14 2.11 2.49
N THR A 49 -16.52 0.99 2.87
CA THR A 49 -15.25 1.01 3.61
C THR A 49 -14.12 1.36 2.65
N LEU A 50 -13.98 2.67 2.39
CA LEU A 50 -12.83 3.24 1.70
C LEU A 50 -11.55 2.65 2.26
N ARG A 51 -10.75 2.10 1.36
CA ARG A 51 -9.47 1.46 1.69
C ARG A 51 -8.56 2.53 2.27
N PRO A 52 -8.21 2.45 3.55
CA PRO A 52 -7.29 3.38 4.16
C PRO A 52 -5.93 3.32 3.46
N VAL A 53 -5.37 4.47 3.11
CA VAL A 53 -4.04 4.62 2.50
C VAL A 53 -3.04 5.19 3.49
N ALA A 54 -1.75 5.02 3.24
CA ALA A 54 -0.76 5.70 4.05
C ALA A 54 -0.96 7.21 3.91
N SER A 55 -0.64 7.97 4.96
CA SER A 55 -0.76 9.42 4.83
C SER A 55 0.37 9.98 3.96
N PRO A 56 0.16 11.16 3.35
CA PRO A 56 1.21 11.90 2.64
C PRO A 56 2.48 12.15 3.48
N ILE A 57 2.39 12.06 4.81
CA ILE A 57 3.54 12.24 5.70
C ILE A 57 4.55 11.11 5.50
N ALA A 58 4.14 9.85 5.59
CA ALA A 58 5.02 8.71 5.38
C ALA A 58 5.68 8.75 3.99
N HIS A 59 4.90 9.08 2.95
CA HIS A 59 5.40 9.24 1.58
C HIS A 59 6.40 10.39 1.44
N SER A 60 6.15 11.51 2.12
CA SER A 60 7.09 12.64 2.18
C SER A 60 8.41 12.26 2.85
N PHE A 61 8.36 11.46 3.92
CA PHE A 61 9.58 10.90 4.53
C PHE A 61 10.32 9.96 3.59
N ALA A 62 9.63 9.21 2.75
CA ALA A 62 10.24 8.33 1.76
C ALA A 62 11.01 9.11 0.68
N GLY A 63 10.43 10.21 0.19
CA GLY A 63 11.13 11.17 -0.69
C GLY A 63 12.34 11.80 0.00
N PHE A 64 12.20 12.17 1.27
CA PHE A 64 13.30 12.69 2.09
C PHE A 64 14.42 11.66 2.31
N TRP A 65 14.10 10.40 2.60
CA TRP A 65 15.09 9.32 2.75
C TRP A 65 15.82 9.04 1.44
N THR A 66 15.10 9.06 0.31
CA THR A 66 15.70 8.97 -1.02
C THR A 66 16.71 10.10 -1.22
N PHE A 67 16.36 11.33 -0.84
CA PHE A 67 17.27 12.47 -0.86
C PHE A 67 18.48 12.29 0.08
N LEU A 68 18.32 11.74 1.28
CA LEU A 68 19.45 11.50 2.21
C LEU A 68 20.43 10.46 1.67
N VAL A 69 19.93 9.35 1.12
CA VAL A 69 20.75 8.31 0.48
C VAL A 69 21.49 8.91 -0.71
N PHE A 70 20.78 9.70 -1.51
CA PHE A 70 21.35 10.43 -2.64
C PHE A 70 22.47 11.40 -2.22
N ALA A 71 22.19 12.26 -1.23
CA ALA A 71 23.16 13.22 -0.71
C ALA A 71 24.43 12.53 -0.18
N LYS A 72 24.28 11.35 0.43
CA LYS A 72 25.39 10.52 0.87
C LYS A 72 26.28 10.06 -0.29
N GLN A 73 25.66 9.49 -1.32
CA GLN A 73 26.39 8.89 -2.44
C GLN A 73 27.22 9.94 -3.18
N LEU A 74 26.72 11.17 -3.24
CA LEU A 74 27.44 12.29 -3.85
C LEU A 74 28.32 13.09 -2.87
N GLN A 75 28.45 12.65 -1.61
CA GLN A 75 29.24 13.34 -0.58
C GLN A 75 28.86 14.83 -0.44
N ILE A 76 27.57 15.15 -0.63
CA ILE A 76 27.09 16.53 -0.62
C ILE A 76 27.19 17.10 0.79
N ARG A 77 27.85 18.25 0.92
CA ARG A 77 27.84 19.05 2.15
C ARG A 77 26.53 19.81 2.26
N VAL A 78 25.46 19.12 2.66
CA VAL A 78 24.08 19.65 2.71
C VAL A 78 24.01 21.00 3.44
N ALA A 79 24.73 21.17 4.55
CA ALA A 79 24.74 22.41 5.32
C ALA A 79 25.30 23.62 4.56
N ALA A 80 26.30 23.43 3.69
CA ALA A 80 26.98 24.52 2.99
C ALA A 80 26.19 25.02 1.76
N GLN A 81 25.30 24.19 1.22
CA GLN A 81 24.62 24.42 -0.06
C GLN A 81 23.11 24.16 0.01
N TRP A 82 22.52 24.25 1.21
CA TRP A 82 21.15 23.80 1.49
C TRP A 82 20.12 24.37 0.50
N ARG A 83 20.21 25.66 0.13
CA ARG A 83 19.32 26.31 -0.85
C ARG A 83 19.31 25.62 -2.22
N GLN A 84 20.46 25.17 -2.72
CA GLN A 84 20.56 24.50 -4.03
C GLN A 84 19.95 23.09 -3.99
N TYR A 85 20.01 22.44 -2.83
CA TYR A 85 19.47 21.10 -2.64
C TYR A 85 18.02 21.09 -2.20
N LEU A 86 17.47 22.22 -1.72
CA LEU A 86 16.06 22.34 -1.38
C LEU A 86 15.15 22.03 -2.56
N LEU A 87 15.46 22.54 -3.75
CA LEU A 87 14.65 22.26 -4.95
C LEU A 87 14.66 20.76 -5.27
N ARG A 88 15.83 20.13 -5.17
CA ARG A 88 16.00 18.69 -5.41
C ARG A 88 15.23 17.85 -4.39
N LEU A 89 15.32 18.22 -3.12
CA LEU A 89 14.54 17.61 -2.06
C LEU A 89 13.04 17.76 -2.31
N GLY A 90 12.59 18.99 -2.60
CA GLY A 90 11.19 19.29 -2.87
C GLY A 90 10.63 18.45 -4.01
N VAL A 91 11.38 18.29 -5.11
CA VAL A 91 10.95 17.43 -6.21
C VAL A 91 10.88 15.96 -5.81
N LEU A 92 11.82 15.44 -5.02
CA LEU A 92 11.75 14.04 -4.57
C LEU A 92 10.59 13.79 -3.61
N VAL A 93 10.28 14.76 -2.74
CA VAL A 93 9.11 14.71 -1.85
C VAL A 93 7.82 14.77 -2.65
N VAL A 94 7.68 15.71 -3.58
CA VAL A 94 6.50 15.83 -4.46
C VAL A 94 6.34 14.56 -5.28
N LEU A 95 7.43 14.03 -5.84
CA LEU A 95 7.40 12.83 -6.66
C LEU A 95 6.98 11.59 -5.86
N ALA A 96 7.43 11.49 -4.61
CA ALA A 96 7.02 10.44 -3.70
C ALA A 96 5.55 10.52 -3.29
N ASN A 97 4.89 11.68 -3.41
CA ASN A 97 3.45 11.85 -3.14
C ASN A 97 2.61 11.95 -4.42
N LEU A 98 3.25 11.92 -5.60
CA LEU A 98 2.57 12.13 -6.87
C LEU A 98 1.46 11.11 -7.14
N PRO A 99 1.57 9.81 -6.74
CA PRO A 99 0.47 8.87 -6.89
C PRO A 99 -0.82 9.34 -6.21
N ASP A 100 -0.74 9.90 -5.00
CA ASP A 100 -1.89 10.35 -4.21
C ASP A 100 -2.58 11.59 -4.77
N PHE A 101 -1.98 12.29 -5.74
CA PHE A 101 -2.62 13.45 -6.37
C PHE A 101 -3.85 13.02 -7.19
N ASP A 102 -3.96 11.74 -7.52
CA ASP A 102 -5.18 11.16 -8.09
C ASP A 102 -6.38 11.25 -7.14
N PHE A 103 -6.19 11.30 -5.82
CA PHE A 103 -7.25 11.40 -4.82
C PHE A 103 -8.03 12.72 -4.94
N PRO A 104 -7.40 13.91 -4.79
CA PRO A 104 -8.12 15.17 -4.94
C PRO A 104 -8.66 15.36 -6.36
N ILE A 105 -7.95 14.84 -7.39
CA ILE A 105 -8.44 14.88 -8.78
C ILE A 105 -9.71 14.04 -8.94
N SER A 106 -9.71 12.81 -8.44
CA SER A 106 -10.86 11.90 -8.46
C SER A 106 -12.04 12.51 -7.72
N LEU A 107 -11.80 13.07 -6.55
CA LEU A 107 -12.83 13.69 -5.71
C LEU A 107 -13.41 14.94 -6.39
N ALA A 108 -12.58 15.78 -7.00
CA ALA A 108 -13.02 16.99 -7.69
C ALA A 108 -13.80 16.69 -9.00
N LEU A 109 -13.38 15.68 -9.76
CA LEU A 109 -13.96 15.37 -11.08
C LEU A 109 -15.16 14.42 -11.01
N LEU A 110 -15.15 13.43 -10.11
CA LEU A 110 -16.17 12.37 -10.05
C LEU A 110 -16.97 12.37 -8.74
N GLY A 111 -16.62 13.20 -7.77
CA GLY A 111 -17.29 13.22 -6.46
C GLY A 111 -17.08 11.94 -5.65
N ASN A 112 -16.13 11.09 -6.04
CA ASN A 112 -15.82 9.83 -5.38
C ASN A 112 -14.32 9.48 -5.52
N THR A 113 -13.87 8.44 -4.83
CA THR A 113 -12.48 7.98 -4.84
C THR A 113 -12.24 6.82 -5.80
N SER A 114 -13.09 6.63 -6.81
CA SER A 114 -13.03 5.43 -7.67
C SER A 114 -11.77 5.35 -8.54
N LEU A 115 -11.15 6.49 -8.87
CA LEU A 115 -9.88 6.53 -9.60
C LEU A 115 -8.65 6.40 -8.69
N HIS A 116 -8.83 6.59 -7.37
CA HIS A 116 -7.76 6.43 -6.40
C HIS A 116 -7.40 4.94 -6.29
N HIS A 117 -6.12 4.60 -6.45
CA HIS A 117 -5.61 3.25 -6.74
C HIS A 117 -5.89 2.73 -8.16
N GLY A 118 -5.92 3.61 -9.15
CA GLY A 118 -5.88 3.24 -10.56
C GLY A 118 -4.46 3.06 -11.09
N PHE A 119 -4.22 3.62 -12.26
CA PHE A 119 -2.94 3.59 -12.96
C PHE A 119 -1.78 4.22 -12.18
N SER A 120 -2.05 5.29 -11.42
CA SER A 120 -1.09 6.00 -10.55
C SER A 120 -0.34 5.08 -9.57
N HIS A 121 -1.01 4.05 -9.05
CA HIS A 121 -0.43 3.14 -8.05
C HIS A 121 0.18 1.88 -8.68
N SER A 122 0.69 2.01 -9.91
CA SER A 122 1.29 0.92 -10.68
C SER A 122 2.78 1.11 -10.90
N LEU A 123 3.49 -0.01 -11.09
CA LEU A 123 4.91 0.01 -11.44
C LEU A 123 5.14 0.66 -12.82
N ALA A 124 4.20 0.49 -13.74
CA ALA A 124 4.25 1.12 -15.06
C ALA A 124 4.23 2.64 -14.96
N ALA A 125 3.34 3.21 -14.14
CA ALA A 125 3.32 4.65 -13.88
C ALA A 125 4.62 5.12 -13.24
N ALA A 126 5.17 4.39 -12.27
CA ALA A 126 6.46 4.72 -11.66
C ALA A 126 7.60 4.82 -12.69
N VAL A 127 7.69 3.85 -13.61
CA VAL A 127 8.70 3.86 -14.69
C VAL A 127 8.46 5.03 -15.65
N LEU A 128 7.24 5.22 -16.12
CA LEU A 128 6.90 6.27 -17.10
C LEU A 128 7.18 7.67 -16.54
N VAL A 129 6.74 7.93 -15.31
CA VAL A 129 7.00 9.21 -14.63
C VAL A 129 8.50 9.41 -14.42
N ALA A 130 9.23 8.40 -13.94
CA ALA A 130 10.66 8.52 -13.71
C ALA A 130 11.45 8.84 -15.01
N LEU A 131 11.07 8.22 -16.13
CA LEU A 131 11.68 8.51 -17.43
C LEU A 131 11.28 9.90 -17.93
N ALA A 132 10.01 10.27 -17.85
CA ALA A 132 9.51 11.57 -18.29
C ALA A 132 10.18 12.72 -17.52
N VAL A 133 10.23 12.63 -16.19
CA VAL A 133 10.90 13.63 -15.35
C VAL A 133 12.40 13.68 -15.68
N SER A 134 13.06 12.56 -15.96
CA SER A 134 14.47 12.52 -16.36
C SER A 134 14.77 13.17 -17.71
N CYS A 135 13.79 13.22 -18.61
CA CYS A 135 13.89 13.95 -19.87
C CYS A 135 13.85 15.46 -19.64
N VAL A 136 12.98 15.92 -18.75
CA VAL A 136 12.78 17.35 -18.45
C VAL A 136 13.88 17.89 -17.54
N TRP A 137 14.24 17.14 -16.49
CA TRP A 137 15.20 17.56 -15.50
C TRP A 137 16.07 16.40 -15.02
N ARG A 138 17.38 16.63 -15.03
CA ARG A 138 18.37 15.66 -14.56
C ARG A 138 18.93 16.12 -13.22
N ILE A 139 18.45 15.51 -12.14
CA ILE A 139 18.93 15.79 -10.78
C ILE A 139 20.44 15.49 -10.62
N VAL A 140 20.98 14.63 -11.47
CA VAL A 140 22.41 14.30 -11.59
C VAL A 140 22.89 14.19 -13.02
N PRO A 141 24.21 14.30 -13.26
CA PRO A 141 24.81 13.92 -14.54
C PRO A 141 24.48 12.47 -14.88
N GLY A 142 23.79 12.29 -16.00
CA GLY A 142 23.36 10.99 -16.52
C GLY A 142 21.84 10.79 -16.41
N PHE A 143 21.24 10.45 -17.55
CA PHE A 143 19.81 10.17 -17.68
C PHE A 143 19.38 9.01 -16.77
N TRP A 144 20.01 7.85 -16.91
CA TRP A 144 19.65 6.63 -16.17
C TRP A 144 19.82 6.77 -14.66
N ARG A 145 20.84 7.51 -14.21
CA ARG A 145 21.04 7.77 -12.78
C ARG A 145 19.91 8.62 -12.21
N SER A 146 19.51 9.67 -12.94
CA SER A 146 18.36 10.50 -12.54
C SER A 146 17.07 9.68 -12.54
N ALA A 147 16.85 8.86 -13.57
CA ALA A 147 15.69 7.98 -13.68
C ALA A 147 15.59 7.00 -12.52
N MET A 148 16.69 6.38 -12.11
CA MET A 148 16.72 5.47 -10.96
C MET A 148 16.40 6.19 -9.65
N ILE A 149 16.87 7.43 -9.45
CA ILE A 149 16.54 8.22 -8.25
C ILE A 149 15.05 8.56 -8.24
N TYR A 150 14.50 9.02 -9.36
CA TYR A 150 13.07 9.33 -9.48
C TYR A 150 12.19 8.09 -9.32
N PHE A 151 12.59 6.97 -9.94
CA PHE A 151 11.92 5.68 -9.77
C PHE A 151 11.99 5.20 -8.33
N THR A 152 13.10 5.42 -7.62
CA THR A 152 13.21 5.07 -6.19
C THR A 152 12.27 5.92 -5.35
N ALA A 153 12.20 7.23 -5.57
CA ALA A 153 11.29 8.12 -4.86
C ALA A 153 9.82 7.73 -5.09
N TYR A 154 9.41 7.56 -6.35
CA TYR A 154 8.05 7.14 -6.69
C TYR A 154 7.76 5.71 -6.22
N GLY A 155 8.67 4.78 -6.45
CA GLY A 155 8.52 3.37 -6.04
C GLY A 155 8.45 3.18 -4.53
N SER A 156 9.07 4.07 -3.75
CA SER A 156 8.94 4.07 -2.30
C SER A 156 7.50 4.34 -1.83
N HIS A 157 6.72 5.09 -2.61
CA HIS A 157 5.27 5.25 -2.41
C HIS A 157 4.56 3.90 -2.47
N LEU A 158 4.77 3.17 -3.58
CA LEU A 158 4.17 1.86 -3.81
C LEU A 158 4.58 0.86 -2.73
N LEU A 159 5.84 0.90 -2.29
CA LEU A 159 6.34 0.03 -1.23
C LEU A 159 5.67 0.33 0.13
N ILE A 160 5.46 1.61 0.45
CA ILE A 160 4.74 2.02 1.65
C ILE A 160 3.31 1.49 1.59
N ASP A 161 2.59 1.70 0.48
CA ASP A 161 1.21 1.25 0.35
C ASP A 161 1.05 -0.27 0.38
N LEU A 162 2.05 -1.01 -0.15
CA LEU A 162 2.09 -2.46 0.00
C LEU A 162 2.12 -2.88 1.47
N CYS A 163 2.75 -2.09 2.34
CA CYS A 163 2.89 -2.30 3.78
C CYS A 163 1.86 -1.51 4.62
N THR A 164 0.82 -0.95 3.99
CA THR A 164 -0.24 -0.20 4.68
C THR A 164 -1.48 -1.04 4.86
N GLY A 165 -1.98 -1.10 6.09
CA GLY A 165 -3.13 -1.94 6.40
C GLY A 165 -3.88 -1.53 7.67
N PRO A 166 -4.87 -2.33 8.08
CA PRO A 166 -5.78 -1.95 9.16
C PRO A 166 -5.13 -1.99 10.55
N THR A 167 -4.17 -2.89 10.75
CA THR A 167 -3.56 -3.16 12.05
C THR A 167 -2.08 -3.47 11.87
N LEU A 168 -1.23 -2.90 12.72
CA LEU A 168 0.22 -3.16 12.71
C LEU A 168 0.50 -4.64 13.01
N GLY A 169 1.50 -5.22 12.34
CA GLY A 169 1.97 -6.58 12.63
C GLY A 169 2.36 -7.41 11.42
N TRP A 170 2.73 -8.66 11.68
CA TRP A 170 3.28 -9.62 10.71
C TRP A 170 2.26 -10.65 10.20
N THR A 171 1.06 -10.65 10.77
CA THR A 171 -0.01 -11.64 10.51
C THR A 171 -1.25 -11.00 9.89
N ASN A 172 -1.15 -9.75 9.45
CA ASN A 172 -2.26 -8.96 8.96
C ASN A 172 -2.05 -8.67 7.47
N THR A 173 -3.13 -8.73 6.69
CA THR A 173 -3.07 -8.50 5.24
C THR A 173 -3.26 -7.01 4.93
N SER A 174 -2.32 -6.42 4.20
CA SER A 174 -2.44 -5.04 3.71
C SER A 174 -3.61 -4.86 2.74
N PHE A 175 -4.11 -3.63 2.58
CA PHE A 175 -5.27 -3.35 1.72
C PHE A 175 -5.05 -3.72 0.26
N GLY A 176 -3.79 -3.76 -0.15
CA GLY A 176 -3.33 -4.26 -1.43
C GLY A 176 -3.47 -3.27 -2.58
N ILE A 177 -2.41 -3.15 -3.39
CA ILE A 177 -2.33 -2.21 -4.51
C ILE A 177 -2.27 -2.93 -5.87
N PRO A 178 -2.79 -2.31 -6.94
CA PRO A 178 -2.72 -2.87 -8.30
C PRO A 178 -1.35 -2.59 -8.94
N LEU A 179 -0.31 -3.22 -8.39
CA LEU A 179 1.08 -2.99 -8.81
C LEU A 179 1.30 -3.25 -10.31
N LEU A 180 0.57 -4.21 -10.87
CA LEU A 180 0.63 -4.61 -12.29
C LEU A 180 -0.58 -4.13 -13.09
N TRP A 181 -1.19 -2.98 -12.75
CA TRP A 181 -2.22 -2.38 -13.60
C TRP A 181 -1.74 -2.33 -15.07
N PRO A 182 -2.59 -2.68 -16.07
CA PRO A 182 -4.04 -2.87 -16.01
C PRO A 182 -4.51 -4.26 -15.61
N TRP A 183 -3.63 -5.20 -15.24
CA TRP A 183 -4.09 -6.50 -14.76
C TRP A 183 -4.85 -6.35 -13.43
N PRO A 184 -5.98 -7.06 -13.25
CA PRO A 184 -6.86 -6.88 -12.09
C PRO A 184 -6.27 -7.42 -10.77
N LYS A 185 -5.03 -7.91 -10.77
CA LYS A 185 -4.40 -8.53 -9.62
C LYS A 185 -3.89 -7.47 -8.64
N LYS A 186 -4.39 -7.53 -7.40
CA LYS A 186 -3.87 -6.74 -6.28
C LYS A 186 -2.80 -7.52 -5.53
N PHE A 187 -1.78 -6.81 -5.08
CA PHE A 187 -0.68 -7.35 -4.29
C PHE A 187 -0.76 -6.78 -2.88
N SER A 188 -0.66 -7.67 -1.88
CA SER A 188 -0.68 -7.30 -0.46
C SER A 188 0.55 -7.88 0.23
N SER A 189 1.05 -7.17 1.25
CA SER A 189 2.11 -7.64 2.14
C SER A 189 1.49 -8.25 3.41
N PRO A 190 2.08 -9.32 3.98
CA PRO A 190 1.74 -9.79 5.33
C PRO A 190 2.31 -8.90 6.44
N LEU A 191 3.23 -8.00 6.09
CA LEU A 191 3.87 -7.07 7.01
C LEU A 191 3.23 -5.69 6.88
N ILE A 192 2.55 -5.23 7.94
CA ILE A 192 1.97 -3.90 8.03
C ILE A 192 2.82 -3.04 8.96
N LEU A 193 3.36 -1.95 8.40
CA LEU A 193 4.20 -0.98 9.10
C LEU A 193 3.50 0.34 9.36
N ILE A 194 2.50 0.68 8.54
CA ILE A 194 1.81 1.97 8.58
C ILE A 194 0.30 1.73 8.72
N PRO A 195 -0.35 2.30 9.75
CA PRO A 195 -1.80 2.27 9.85
C PRO A 195 -2.39 3.20 8.80
N GLY A 196 -3.35 2.71 8.02
CA GLY A 196 -3.95 3.53 6.96
C GLY A 196 -4.95 4.58 7.48
N VAL A 197 -4.96 5.73 6.82
CA VAL A 197 -5.82 6.90 7.08
C VAL A 197 -7.16 6.74 6.37
N ARG A 198 -8.27 7.07 7.05
CA ARG A 198 -9.62 6.95 6.49
C ARG A 198 -10.03 8.24 5.77
N GLY A 199 -10.25 8.17 4.45
CA GLY A 199 -10.60 9.33 3.62
C GLY A 199 -11.99 9.22 2.99
N LYS A 200 -13.07 9.31 3.79
CA LYS A 200 -14.45 9.33 3.25
C LYS A 200 -14.87 10.67 2.70
N ASP A 201 -14.65 11.72 3.48
CA ASP A 201 -14.97 13.10 3.11
C ASP A 201 -13.84 14.01 3.60
N PHE A 202 -13.80 15.27 3.15
CA PHE A 202 -12.84 16.26 3.67
C PHE A 202 -12.88 16.39 5.20
N ALA A 203 -14.07 16.30 5.81
CA ALA A 203 -14.21 16.30 7.27
C ALA A 203 -13.54 15.07 7.93
N ALA A 204 -13.54 13.92 7.26
CA ALA A 204 -12.89 12.72 7.75
C ALA A 204 -11.37 12.89 7.82
N LEU A 205 -10.75 13.68 6.92
CA LEU A 205 -9.31 13.98 6.95
C LEU A 205 -8.88 14.60 8.29
N PHE A 206 -9.74 15.43 8.89
CA PHE A 206 -9.50 16.06 10.20
C PHE A 206 -10.01 15.24 11.39
N SER A 207 -10.41 13.99 11.19
CA SER A 207 -10.84 13.13 12.29
C SER A 207 -9.68 12.85 13.26
N LEU A 208 -10.01 12.71 14.55
CA LEU A 208 -9.02 12.46 15.60
C LEU A 208 -8.20 11.18 15.32
N ASN A 209 -8.82 10.17 14.69
CA ASN A 209 -8.14 8.95 14.27
C ASN A 209 -7.04 9.22 13.23
N ASN A 210 -7.31 10.10 12.27
CA ASN A 210 -6.32 10.48 11.26
C ASN A 210 -5.23 11.36 11.86
N VAL A 211 -5.57 12.27 12.77
CA VAL A 211 -4.56 13.05 13.52
C VAL A 211 -3.63 12.12 14.31
N TRP A 212 -4.18 11.10 14.96
CA TRP A 212 -3.39 10.09 15.66
C TRP A 212 -2.50 9.27 14.71
N SER A 213 -3.03 8.87 13.55
CA SER A 213 -2.27 8.18 12.51
C SER A 213 -1.11 9.03 11.98
N CYS A 214 -1.37 10.30 11.64
CA CYS A 214 -0.37 11.27 11.22
C CYS A 214 0.70 11.47 12.30
N THR A 215 0.29 11.58 13.56
CA THR A 215 1.22 11.71 14.70
C THR A 215 2.13 10.48 14.81
N TYR A 216 1.55 9.28 14.70
CA TYR A 216 2.29 8.02 14.71
C TYR A 216 3.30 7.94 13.56
N GLU A 217 2.91 8.32 12.35
CA GLU A 217 3.79 8.37 11.18
C GLU A 217 4.95 9.36 11.38
N VAL A 218 4.68 10.59 11.85
CA VAL A 218 5.72 11.58 12.14
C VAL A 218 6.70 11.04 13.19
N LEU A 219 6.20 10.47 14.28
CA LEU A 219 7.04 9.95 15.36
C LEU A 219 7.88 8.76 14.88
N THR A 220 7.28 7.81 14.16
CA THR A 220 7.97 6.61 13.70
C THR A 220 9.00 6.94 12.62
N CYS A 221 8.60 7.65 11.57
CA CYS A 221 9.52 8.06 10.50
C CYS A 221 10.60 9.03 11.02
N GLY A 222 10.24 9.94 11.93
CA GLY A 222 11.16 10.85 12.59
C GLY A 222 12.19 10.10 13.44
N ALA A 223 11.76 9.13 14.26
CA ALA A 223 12.65 8.31 15.08
C ALA A 223 13.60 7.47 14.22
N ILE A 224 13.10 6.81 13.17
CA ILE A 224 13.92 6.05 12.21
C ILE A 224 14.98 6.97 11.58
N THR A 225 14.57 8.16 11.16
CA THR A 225 15.47 9.17 10.59
C THR A 225 16.57 9.56 11.59
N ALA A 226 16.19 9.87 12.83
CA ALA A 226 17.13 10.27 13.88
C ALA A 226 18.15 9.15 14.17
N VAL A 227 17.69 7.92 14.36
CA VAL A 227 18.54 6.75 14.59
C VAL A 227 19.49 6.54 13.40
N ALA A 228 18.99 6.59 12.17
CA ALA A 228 19.81 6.46 10.97
C ALA A 228 20.92 7.53 10.89
N LEU A 229 20.58 8.78 11.23
CA LEU A 229 21.56 9.89 11.25
C LEU A 229 22.59 9.74 12.37
N VAL A 230 22.21 9.28 13.56
CA VAL A 230 23.13 9.01 14.68
C VAL A 230 24.11 7.90 14.32
N LEU A 231 23.59 6.76 13.83
CA LEU A 231 24.40 5.63 13.39
C LEU A 231 25.35 6.02 12.25
N TRP A 232 24.89 6.87 11.33
CA TRP A 232 25.73 7.42 10.28
C TRP A 232 26.87 8.26 10.86
N ARG A 233 26.57 9.24 11.71
CA ARG A 233 27.61 10.10 12.34
C ARG A 233 28.66 9.28 13.08
N GLY A 234 28.26 8.22 13.79
CA GLY A 234 29.18 7.30 14.47
C GLY A 234 30.14 6.59 13.51
N ARG A 235 29.65 6.13 12.35
CA ARG A 235 30.49 5.47 11.33
C ARG A 235 31.50 6.42 10.68
N LEU A 236 31.15 7.69 10.50
CA LEU A 236 32.08 8.70 9.94
C LEU A 236 33.26 8.97 10.89
N LYS A 237 32.99 9.15 12.19
CA LYS A 237 34.04 9.33 13.20
C LYS A 237 35.00 8.13 13.26
N SER A 238 34.45 6.92 13.17
CA SER A 238 35.24 5.69 13.24
C SER A 238 36.17 5.47 12.03
N ARG A 239 35.82 6.00 10.84
CA ARG A 239 36.69 5.94 9.65
C ARG A 239 37.88 6.89 9.73
N PHE A 240 37.74 8.02 10.42
CA PHE A 240 38.81 9.02 10.52
C PHE A 240 39.94 8.58 11.48
N VAL A 241 39.58 7.83 12.53
CA VAL A 241 40.53 7.32 13.53
C VAL A 241 41.36 6.13 13.00
N ARG A 242 40.91 5.47 11.93
CA ARG A 242 41.55 4.28 11.35
C ARG A 242 42.48 4.57 10.17
N THR A 243 42.90 5.82 9.94
CA THR A 243 43.97 6.10 8.99
C THR A 243 45.28 5.62 9.63
N PRO A 244 45.88 4.49 9.22
CA PRO A 244 47.15 4.07 9.80
C PRO A 244 48.19 5.13 9.45
N ALA A 245 48.93 5.60 10.45
CA ALA A 245 50.12 6.39 10.22
C ALA A 245 50.99 5.62 9.23
N VAL A 246 51.25 6.20 8.05
CA VAL A 246 52.25 5.67 7.12
C VAL A 246 53.54 5.60 7.94
N PRO A 247 54.13 4.42 8.18
CA PRO A 247 55.42 4.35 8.84
C PRO A 247 56.38 5.16 7.99
N ALA A 248 56.98 6.18 8.60
CA ALA A 248 57.99 7.00 7.97
C ALA A 248 59.08 6.07 7.45
N ALA A 249 59.10 5.87 6.13
CA ALA A 249 60.16 5.12 5.49
C ALA A 249 61.44 5.90 5.73
N PHE A 250 62.32 5.26 6.51
CA PHE A 250 63.64 5.75 6.85
C PHE A 250 64.37 6.26 5.61
N SER A 251 64.68 7.55 5.65
CA SER A 251 65.81 8.14 4.93
C SER A 251 67.06 7.41 5.39
N ASN A 252 67.59 6.51 4.55
CA ASN A 252 68.96 6.06 4.67
C ASN A 252 69.75 6.62 3.49
N SER A 253 70.53 7.63 3.85
CA SER A 253 71.75 8.08 3.19
C SER A 253 72.65 6.90 2.82
N SER A 254 73.13 6.84 1.58
CA SER A 254 74.52 6.51 1.29
C SER A 254 74.88 6.89 -0.15
N LYS A 255 75.79 7.87 -0.25
CA LYS A 255 76.88 8.05 -1.23
C LYS A 255 76.55 8.12 -2.72
#